data_AF-A0A7Z1KJD8-F1
#
_entry.id   AF-A0A7Z1KJD8-F1
#
_cell.length_a   1.000
_cell.length_b   1.000
_cell.length_c   1.000
_cell.angle_alpha   90.00
_cell.angle_beta   90.00
_cell.angle_gamma   90.00
#
_symmetry.space_group_name_H-M   'P 1'
#
loop_
_entity.id
_entity.type
_entity.pdbx_description
1 polymer ?
#
loop_
_entity_poly.entity_id
_entity_poly.type
_entity_poly.pdbx_seq_one_letter_code
_entity_poly.pdbx_strand_id
1 'polypeptide(L)'
;FTGIRGISDLDMLYFLPATAWPRFRDRQSYLLQVVKTEIKKTFKNTDIRGDGQVVVVKFKNQEVEVVPVFSNEDGTFTYPDTHDGGSWKVCNPRAEMSSFRALNDDRKGHLRRLSKMIRAWKARHEVEISG
;
A
#
# COMPACT_ATOMS: atom_id res chain seq x y z
N PHE A 1 4.17 10.67 -7.15
CA PHE A 1 2.85 11.34 -7.18
C PHE A 1 2.35 11.45 -8.62
N THR A 2 1.50 10.52 -9.02
CA THR A 2 1.10 10.32 -10.43
C THR A 2 -0.40 10.02 -10.56
N GLY A 3 -1.14 10.02 -9.45
CA GLY A 3 -2.58 9.77 -9.44
C GLY A 3 -3.36 10.73 -10.35
N ILE A 4 -4.38 10.17 -11.00
CA ILE A 4 -5.38 10.89 -11.79
C ILE A 4 -6.72 10.84 -11.05
N ARG A 5 -7.71 11.63 -11.47
CA ARG A 5 -9.03 11.62 -10.83
C ARG A 5 -9.64 10.22 -10.93
N GLY A 6 -10.28 9.77 -9.84
CA GLY A 6 -10.82 8.41 -9.75
C GLY A 6 -9.77 7.36 -9.36
N ILE A 7 -8.81 7.72 -8.50
CA ILE A 7 -7.92 6.73 -7.88
C ILE A 7 -8.81 5.70 -7.16
N SER A 8 -8.73 4.45 -7.59
CA SER A 8 -9.52 3.35 -7.04
C SER A 8 -9.05 2.97 -5.64
N ASP A 9 -7.72 2.95 -5.46
CA ASP A 9 -7.08 2.32 -4.30
C ASP A 9 -6.05 3.28 -3.68
N LEU A 10 -6.18 3.53 -2.37
CA LEU A 10 -5.26 4.36 -1.60
C LEU A 10 -4.43 3.47 -0.66
N ASP A 11 -3.14 3.36 -0.93
CA ASP A 11 -2.19 2.68 -0.04
C ASP A 11 -1.88 3.52 1.21
N MET A 12 -2.09 2.95 2.38
CA MET A 12 -1.76 3.57 3.66
C MET A 12 -0.88 2.64 4.49
N LEU A 13 0.41 3.00 4.63
CA LEU A 13 1.30 2.32 5.56
C LEU A 13 0.89 2.64 7.00
N TYR A 14 0.68 1.59 7.80
CA TYR A 14 0.37 1.70 9.22
C TYR A 14 1.55 1.17 10.05
N PHE A 15 2.24 2.07 10.73
CA PHE A 15 3.45 1.76 11.50
C PHE A 15 3.10 1.08 12.81
N LEU A 16 3.54 -0.17 12.96
CA LEU A 16 3.44 -0.93 14.19
C LEU A 16 4.63 -0.62 15.11
N PRO A 17 4.42 -0.61 16.44
CA PRO A 17 5.54 -0.47 17.37
C PRO A 17 6.44 -1.71 17.30
N ALA A 18 7.76 -1.51 17.37
CA ALA A 18 8.74 -2.60 17.32
C ALA A 18 8.51 -3.66 18.43
N THR A 19 7.97 -3.24 19.57
CA THR A 19 7.60 -4.14 20.68
C THR A 19 6.53 -5.18 20.31
N ALA A 20 5.75 -4.95 19.23
CA ALA A 20 4.78 -5.91 18.73
C ALA A 20 5.40 -6.99 17.83
N TRP A 21 6.66 -6.85 17.40
CA TRP A 21 7.30 -7.79 16.48
C TRP A 21 7.26 -9.25 16.97
N PRO A 22 7.62 -9.58 18.23
CA PRO A 22 7.60 -10.96 18.71
C PRO A 22 6.21 -11.60 18.66
N ARG A 23 5.15 -10.80 18.74
CA ARG A 23 3.76 -11.28 18.66
C ARG A 23 3.38 -11.74 17.25
N PHE A 24 3.98 -11.15 16.22
CA PHE A 24 3.51 -11.27 14.84
C PHE A 24 4.51 -11.92 13.88
N ARG A 25 5.80 -11.98 14.21
CA ARG A 25 6.89 -12.45 13.32
C ARG A 25 6.64 -13.80 12.63
N ASP A 26 5.92 -14.71 13.29
CA ASP A 26 5.61 -16.06 12.77
C ASP A 26 4.11 -16.22 12.42
N ARG A 27 3.36 -15.10 12.36
CA ARG A 27 1.88 -15.08 12.32
C ARG A 27 1.33 -13.93 11.47
N GLN A 28 1.69 -13.88 10.20
CA GLN A 28 1.32 -12.82 9.24
C GLN A 28 -0.21 -12.72 9.05
N SER A 29 -0.88 -13.86 8.85
CA SER A 29 -2.34 -13.88 8.70
C SER A 29 -3.04 -13.41 9.97
N TYR A 30 -2.52 -13.78 11.14
CA TYR A 30 -3.04 -13.30 12.42
C TYR A 30 -2.88 -11.79 12.58
N LEU A 31 -1.74 -11.21 12.14
CA LEU A 31 -1.55 -9.76 12.14
C LEU A 31 -2.67 -9.06 11.35
N LEU A 32 -2.95 -9.51 10.11
CA LEU A 32 -4.02 -8.91 9.30
C LEU A 32 -5.39 -9.03 9.97
N GLN A 33 -5.68 -10.17 10.63
CA GLN A 33 -6.94 -10.32 11.38
C GLN A 33 -7.04 -9.36 12.57
N VAL A 34 -5.93 -9.14 13.30
CA VAL A 34 -5.89 -8.17 14.40
C VAL A 34 -6.14 -6.77 13.87
N VAL A 35 -5.42 -6.34 12.83
CA VAL A 35 -5.59 -5.02 12.21
C VAL A 35 -7.02 -4.82 11.73
N LYS A 36 -7.58 -5.80 10.98
CA LYS A 36 -8.98 -5.80 10.55
C LYS A 36 -9.94 -5.63 11.72
N THR A 37 -9.76 -6.39 12.79
CA THR A 37 -10.62 -6.35 13.98
C THR A 37 -10.58 -4.98 14.65
N GLU A 38 -9.39 -4.38 14.79
CA GLU A 38 -9.25 -3.04 15.37
C GLU A 38 -9.91 -1.96 14.51
N ILE A 39 -9.74 -2.00 13.18
CA ILE A 39 -10.41 -1.04 12.28
C ILE A 39 -11.94 -1.19 12.35
N LYS A 40 -12.44 -2.43 12.43
CA LYS A 40 -13.88 -2.73 12.49
C LYS A 40 -14.55 -2.17 13.74
N LYS A 41 -13.81 -1.98 14.85
CA LYS A 41 -14.36 -1.34 16.07
C LYS A 41 -14.81 0.10 15.80
N THR A 42 -14.03 0.82 14.98
CA THR A 42 -14.32 2.20 14.58
C THR A 42 -15.35 2.25 13.45
N PHE A 43 -15.19 1.39 12.44
CA PHE A 43 -16.00 1.38 11.22
C PHE A 43 -16.92 0.15 11.13
N LYS A 44 -17.86 0.03 12.08
CA LYS A 44 -18.67 -1.18 12.28
C LYS A 44 -19.46 -1.62 11.05
N ASN A 45 -20.02 -0.68 10.28
CA ASN A 45 -20.88 -0.98 9.13
C ASN A 45 -20.14 -0.93 7.78
N THR A 46 -18.81 -0.81 7.80
CA THR A 46 -17.98 -0.77 6.59
C THR A 46 -17.52 -2.17 6.22
N ASP A 47 -17.46 -2.47 4.92
CA ASP A 47 -16.87 -3.72 4.44
C ASP A 47 -15.34 -3.68 4.61
N ILE A 48 -14.81 -4.68 5.31
CA ILE A 48 -13.39 -4.77 5.69
C ILE A 48 -12.93 -6.22 5.53
N ARG A 49 -11.87 -6.42 4.76
CA ARG A 49 -11.30 -7.73 4.46
C ARG A 49 -9.77 -7.70 4.51
N GLY A 50 -9.16 -8.80 4.91
CA GLY A 50 -7.72 -9.00 4.70
C GLY A 50 -7.52 -9.56 3.29
N ASP A 51 -6.45 -9.13 2.63
CA ASP A 51 -6.13 -9.54 1.26
C ASP A 51 -4.62 -9.61 1.08
N GLY A 52 -4.05 -10.82 1.12
CA GLY A 52 -2.62 -11.08 0.91
C GLY A 52 -1.67 -10.33 1.85
N GLN A 53 -1.44 -9.06 1.56
CA GLN A 53 -0.48 -8.18 2.22
C GLN A 53 -1.16 -7.03 2.99
N VAL A 54 -2.46 -6.81 2.79
CA VAL A 54 -3.17 -5.60 3.23
C VAL A 54 -4.48 -5.90 3.94
N VAL A 55 -5.02 -4.89 4.63
CA VAL A 55 -6.42 -4.85 5.05
C VAL A 55 -7.15 -3.82 4.21
N VAL A 56 -8.06 -4.27 3.36
CA VAL A 56 -8.88 -3.41 2.49
C VAL A 56 -10.08 -2.91 3.28
N VAL A 57 -10.27 -1.59 3.28
CA VAL A 57 -11.42 -0.90 3.87
C VAL A 57 -12.20 -0.22 2.76
N LYS A 58 -13.40 -0.73 2.47
CA LYS A 58 -14.22 -0.28 1.34
C LYS A 58 -15.18 0.82 1.75
N PHE A 59 -14.88 2.06 1.39
CA PHE A 59 -15.81 3.19 1.54
C PHE A 59 -16.70 3.32 0.30
N LYS A 60 -17.73 4.19 0.37
CA LYS A 60 -18.70 4.37 -0.74
C LYS A 60 -18.06 4.74 -2.08
N ASN A 61 -16.95 5.50 -2.05
CA ASN A 61 -16.36 6.10 -3.24
C ASN A 61 -14.90 5.69 -3.49
N GLN A 62 -14.27 4.95 -2.57
CA GLN A 62 -12.85 4.61 -2.62
C GLN A 62 -12.54 3.41 -1.73
N GLU A 63 -11.52 2.63 -2.09
CA GLU A 63 -10.93 1.61 -1.23
C GLU A 63 -9.63 2.13 -0.62
N VAL A 64 -9.43 1.85 0.67
CA VAL A 64 -8.17 2.14 1.37
C VAL A 64 -7.51 0.83 1.73
N GLU A 65 -6.29 0.63 1.26
CA GLU A 65 -5.49 -0.54 1.56
C GLU A 65 -4.53 -0.21 2.72
N VAL A 66 -4.85 -0.74 3.89
CA VAL A 66 -4.02 -0.56 5.09
C VAL A 66 -2.93 -1.61 5.11
N VAL A 67 -1.68 -1.18 4.96
CA VAL A 67 -0.51 -2.06 4.96
C VAL A 67 0.18 -1.95 6.32
N PRO A 68 0.04 -2.92 7.23
CA PRO A 68 0.77 -2.89 8.49
C PRO A 68 2.25 -3.12 8.25
N VAL A 69 3.09 -2.23 8.78
CA VAL A 69 4.54 -2.26 8.57
C VAL A 69 5.32 -2.13 9.86
N PHE A 70 6.50 -2.76 9.89
CA PHE A 70 7.57 -2.50 10.85
C PHE A 70 8.67 -1.69 10.18
N SER A 71 9.23 -0.71 10.89
CA SER A 71 10.39 0.04 10.39
C SER A 71 11.68 -0.70 10.66
N ASN A 72 12.53 -0.79 9.65
CA ASN A 72 13.88 -1.34 9.75
C ASN A 72 14.90 -0.22 10.02
N GLU A 73 16.08 -0.58 10.51
CA GLU A 73 17.14 0.38 10.85
C GLU A 73 17.71 1.11 9.61
N ASP A 74 17.69 0.47 8.46
CA ASP A 74 18.14 1.00 7.17
C ASP A 74 17.12 1.95 6.50
N GLY A 75 16.01 2.25 7.17
CA GLY A 75 14.95 3.11 6.67
C GLY A 75 13.97 2.44 5.71
N THR A 76 14.12 1.14 5.46
CA THR A 76 13.13 0.32 4.75
C THR A 76 12.00 -0.13 5.67
N PHE A 77 10.95 -0.70 5.09
CA PHE A 77 9.79 -1.19 5.83
C PHE A 77 9.54 -2.66 5.53
N THR A 78 9.22 -3.42 6.57
CA THR A 78 8.87 -4.84 6.48
C THR A 78 7.36 -5.00 6.65
N TYR A 79 6.70 -5.75 5.77
CA TYR A 79 5.25 -5.93 5.75
C TYR A 79 4.87 -7.40 5.52
N PRO A 80 3.71 -7.86 6.02
CA PRO A 80 3.34 -9.26 5.94
C PRO A 80 2.87 -9.63 4.53
N ASP A 81 3.05 -10.90 4.18
CA ASP A 81 2.42 -11.53 3.02
C ASP A 81 1.88 -12.88 3.48
N THR A 82 0.58 -13.12 3.32
CA THR A 82 -0.09 -14.35 3.80
C THR A 82 -0.09 -15.49 2.79
N HIS A 83 0.43 -15.27 1.58
CA HIS A 83 0.53 -16.35 0.57
C HIS A 83 1.57 -17.40 0.98
N ASP A 84 1.39 -18.62 0.48
CA ASP A 84 2.34 -19.74 0.59
C ASP A 84 2.84 -20.04 2.03
N GLY A 85 1.93 -19.93 3.01
CA GLY A 85 2.25 -20.22 4.42
C GLY A 85 2.79 -19.02 5.20
N GLY A 86 2.91 -17.85 4.57
CA GLY A 86 3.28 -16.60 5.22
C GLY A 86 4.75 -16.23 5.04
N SER A 87 5.01 -14.98 4.70
CA SER A 87 6.36 -14.42 4.60
C SER A 87 6.38 -12.93 4.95
N TRP A 88 7.58 -12.38 5.14
CA TRP A 88 7.77 -10.94 5.27
C TRP A 88 8.43 -10.41 4.01
N LYS A 89 7.88 -9.33 3.47
CA LYS A 89 8.41 -8.60 2.31
C LYS A 89 8.97 -7.26 2.77
N VAL A 90 9.86 -6.69 1.98
CA VAL A 90 10.52 -5.41 2.27
C VAL A 90 10.21 -4.42 1.16
N CYS A 91 9.89 -3.18 1.52
CA CYS A 91 9.73 -2.07 0.58
C CYS A 91 10.46 -0.82 1.04
N ASN A 92 10.76 0.08 0.10
CA ASN A 92 11.35 1.39 0.37
C ASN A 92 10.67 2.49 -0.46
N PRO A 93 9.41 2.82 -0.15
CA PRO A 93 8.64 3.81 -0.93
C PRO A 93 9.25 5.21 -0.85
N ARG A 94 10.07 5.49 0.18
CA ARG A 94 10.81 6.76 0.29
C ARG A 94 11.89 6.86 -0.78
N ALA A 95 12.71 5.82 -0.95
CA ALA A 95 13.75 5.78 -1.98
C ALA A 95 13.15 5.76 -3.40
N GLU A 96 12.03 5.08 -3.59
CA GLU A 96 11.31 5.10 -4.88
C GLU A 96 10.83 6.53 -5.21
N MET A 97 10.19 7.21 -4.25
CA MET A 97 9.72 8.58 -4.43
C MET A 97 10.87 9.56 -4.69
N SER A 98 12.01 9.43 -4.01
CA SER A 98 13.18 10.29 -4.25
C SER A 98 13.76 10.07 -5.64
N SER A 99 13.89 8.82 -6.06
CA SER A 99 14.40 8.46 -7.39
C SER A 99 13.48 8.97 -8.49
N PHE A 100 12.16 8.82 -8.31
CA PHE A 100 11.17 9.36 -9.24
C PHE A 100 11.23 10.89 -9.32
N ARG A 101 11.37 11.58 -8.19
CA ARG A 101 11.49 13.05 -8.16
C ARG A 101 12.74 13.52 -8.89
N ALA A 102 13.90 12.93 -8.58
CA ALA A 102 15.15 13.28 -9.24
C ALA A 102 15.07 13.12 -10.76
N LEU A 103 14.55 11.99 -11.24
CA LEU A 103 14.38 11.75 -12.67
C LEU A 103 13.34 12.70 -13.30
N ASN A 104 12.26 12.99 -12.58
CA ASN A 104 11.26 13.94 -13.05
C ASN A 104 11.85 15.35 -13.21
N ASP A 105 12.71 15.76 -12.30
CA ASP A 105 13.36 17.08 -12.33
C ASP A 105 14.38 17.15 -13.48
N ASP A 106 15.19 16.11 -13.67
CA ASP A 106 16.08 15.96 -14.84
C ASP A 106 15.29 15.98 -16.18
N ARG A 107 14.09 15.42 -16.18
CA ARG A 107 13.15 15.46 -17.32
C ARG A 107 12.26 16.71 -17.33
N LYS A 108 12.60 17.79 -16.60
CA LYS A 108 11.86 19.08 -16.59
C LYS A 108 10.35 18.93 -16.34
N GLY A 109 9.98 17.96 -15.49
CA GLY A 109 8.59 17.65 -15.14
C GLY A 109 7.82 16.82 -16.17
N HIS A 110 8.43 16.44 -17.30
CA HIS A 110 7.74 15.68 -18.36
C HIS A 110 7.46 14.24 -17.96
N LEU A 111 8.30 13.61 -17.13
CA LEU A 111 8.08 12.24 -16.65
C LEU A 111 6.72 12.12 -15.96
N ARG A 112 6.44 12.98 -14.98
CA ARG A 112 5.15 12.97 -14.28
C ARG A 112 3.98 13.23 -15.21
N ARG A 113 4.11 14.17 -16.16
CA ARG A 113 3.04 14.47 -17.13
C ARG A 113 2.71 13.25 -17.97
N LEU A 114 3.75 12.59 -18.51
CA LEU A 114 3.61 11.37 -19.29
C LEU A 114 2.97 10.24 -18.47
N SER A 115 3.40 10.02 -17.22
CA SER A 115 2.78 9.02 -16.33
C SER A 115 1.28 9.27 -16.14
N LYS A 116 0.85 10.54 -15.97
CA LYS A 116 -0.58 10.89 -15.85
C LYS A 116 -1.34 10.66 -17.16
N MET A 117 -0.74 10.97 -18.32
CA MET A 117 -1.34 10.71 -19.63
C MET A 117 -1.54 9.21 -19.86
N ILE A 118 -0.53 8.39 -19.55
CA ILE A 118 -0.61 6.93 -19.68
C ILE A 118 -1.70 6.36 -18.75
N ARG A 119 -1.76 6.80 -17.48
CA ARG A 119 -2.82 6.37 -16.56
C ARG A 119 -4.21 6.78 -17.04
N ALA A 120 -4.36 7.97 -17.63
CA ALA A 120 -5.64 8.43 -18.19
C ALA A 120 -6.05 7.62 -19.41
N TRP A 121 -5.09 7.26 -20.27
CA TRP A 121 -5.31 6.37 -21.40
C TRP A 121 -5.72 4.96 -20.93
N LYS A 122 -5.00 4.39 -19.96
CA LYS A 122 -5.35 3.12 -19.30
C LYS A 122 -6.80 3.13 -18.79
N ALA A 123 -7.18 4.16 -18.04
CA ALA A 123 -8.53 4.27 -17.46
C ALA A 123 -9.63 4.45 -18.53
N ARG A 124 -9.31 5.06 -19.68
CA ARG A 124 -10.27 5.28 -20.77
C ARG A 124 -10.44 4.06 -21.68
N HIS A 125 -9.38 3.29 -21.87
CA HIS A 125 -9.32 2.21 -22.85
C HIS A 125 -9.17 0.81 -22.24
N GLU A 126 -9.29 0.69 -20.91
CA GLU A 126 -9.25 -0.59 -20.18
C GLU A 126 -8.00 -1.43 -20.49
N VAL A 127 -6.87 -0.76 -20.70
CA VAL A 127 -5.62 -1.43 -21.09
C VAL A 127 -5.00 -2.13 -19.88
N GLU A 128 -4.57 -3.38 -20.06
CA GLU A 128 -3.85 -4.12 -19.02
C GLU A 128 -2.38 -3.66 -18.93
N ILE A 129 -2.16 -2.59 -18.16
CA ILE A 129 -0.82 -2.14 -17.76
C ILE A 129 -0.72 -2.26 -16.24
N SER A 130 0.23 -3.04 -15.73
CA SER A 130 0.55 -3.09 -14.30
C SER A 130 1.45 -1.92 -13.89
N GLY A 131 1.29 -1.44 -12.65
CA GLY A 131 2.11 -0.39 -12.04
C GLY A 131 1.38 0.85 -11.52
#